data_AF-A0A341CQU5-F1
#
_entry.id   AF-A0A341CQU5-F1
#
_cell.length_a   1.000
_cell.length_b   1.000
_cell.length_c   1.000
_cell.angle_alpha   90.00
_cell.angle_beta   90.00
_cell.angle_gamma   90.00
#
_symmetry.space_group_name_H-M   'P 1'
#
loop_
_entity.id
_entity.type
_entity.pdbx_description
1 polymer ?
#
loop_
_entity_poly.entity_id
_entity_poly.type
_entity_poly.pdbx_seq_one_letter_code
_entity_poly.pdbx_strand_id
1 'polypeptide(L)'
;RFSVKTLLEKYTAEPIDDSSEEFVNFAAILEQILSHRFKACAPAGPVSWFSSDGQRGFWDYIRLACSKVPNNCVSSIENMENISTARAKGRAWIRVALMEKRMSEYITTALRDTRTTRRFYDSGAIMLREEATVLTGMLIGLSAIDFSFCLKGEVLDGKTPVVIDYTPYLKFTQSYDYLTDEEERHSAESSTSEDNSPEHPYLPLVTDEDSWYSKWHKMEQKFRIVYAQKGYLEELVRLRESQLKDLEAENRRLQLQLEEAAAQNQREKRELEGVILELQEQL
;
A
#
# COMPACT_ATOMS: atom_id res chain seq x y z
N ARG A 1 -1.50 2.79 -8.42
CA ARG A 1 -2.40 2.46 -9.54
C ARG A 1 -3.49 1.47 -9.14
N PHE A 2 -3.15 0.20 -8.86
CA PHE A 2 -4.15 -0.82 -8.53
C PHE A 2 -5.03 -0.45 -7.33
N SER A 3 -4.44 0.09 -6.27
CA SER A 3 -5.20 0.55 -5.10
C SER A 3 -6.26 1.63 -5.41
N VAL A 4 -5.95 2.56 -6.32
CA VAL A 4 -6.94 3.56 -6.78
C VAL A 4 -8.03 2.88 -7.61
N LYS A 5 -7.67 1.93 -8.46
CA LYS A 5 -8.64 1.14 -9.24
C LYS A 5 -9.59 0.36 -8.33
N THR A 6 -9.06 -0.33 -7.32
CA THR A 6 -9.89 -1.08 -6.37
C THR A 6 -10.82 -0.17 -5.56
N LEU A 7 -10.39 1.05 -5.20
CA LEU A 7 -11.27 2.04 -4.57
C LEU A 7 -12.40 2.50 -5.51
N LEU A 8 -12.09 2.74 -6.78
CA LEU A 8 -13.09 3.12 -7.78
C LEU A 8 -14.09 1.99 -8.05
N GLU A 9 -13.64 0.74 -8.08
CA GLU A 9 -14.50 -0.44 -8.24
C GLU A 9 -15.36 -0.71 -7.00
N LYS A 10 -14.83 -0.42 -5.80
CA LYS A 10 -15.55 -0.55 -4.54
C LYS A 10 -16.66 0.48 -4.40
N TYR A 11 -16.45 1.70 -4.90
CA TYR A 11 -17.44 2.77 -4.83
C TYR A 11 -18.63 2.47 -5.75
N THR A 12 -19.80 2.25 -5.16
CA THR A 12 -21.04 1.92 -5.88
C THR A 12 -22.11 2.97 -5.62
N ALA A 13 -22.53 3.13 -4.37
CA ALA A 13 -23.55 4.09 -3.96
C ALA A 13 -23.36 4.63 -2.53
N GLU A 14 -22.74 3.85 -1.64
CA GLU A 14 -22.43 4.28 -0.28
C GLU A 14 -21.04 4.92 -0.20
N PRO A 15 -20.85 5.94 0.67
CA PRO A 15 -19.55 6.54 0.88
C PRO A 15 -18.58 5.53 1.50
N ILE A 16 -17.30 5.60 1.10
CA ILE A 16 -16.25 4.76 1.66
C ILE A 16 -15.81 5.34 3.02
N ASP A 17 -15.75 4.50 4.04
CA ASP A 17 -15.38 4.87 5.41
C ASP A 17 -14.08 4.20 5.89
N ASP A 18 -13.74 4.41 7.18
CA ASP A 18 -12.52 3.88 7.80
C ASP A 18 -12.51 2.35 7.96
N SER A 19 -13.62 1.65 7.73
CA SER A 19 -13.71 0.19 7.83
C SER A 19 -13.35 -0.53 6.53
N SER A 20 -13.32 0.18 5.40
CA SER A 20 -12.96 -0.40 4.10
C SER A 20 -11.49 -0.81 4.04
N GLU A 21 -11.25 -2.10 3.83
CA GLU A 21 -9.89 -2.65 3.62
C GLU A 21 -9.20 -2.00 2.40
N GLU A 22 -9.97 -1.70 1.35
CA GLU A 22 -9.47 -1.00 0.16
C GLU A 22 -8.94 0.40 0.49
N PHE A 23 -9.65 1.14 1.35
CA PHE A 23 -9.21 2.43 1.85
C PHE A 23 -8.00 2.31 2.78
N VAL A 24 -8.04 1.38 3.75
CA VAL A 24 -6.93 1.16 4.68
C VAL A 24 -5.63 0.90 3.91
N ASN A 25 -5.70 0.05 2.90
CA ASN A 25 -4.56 -0.27 2.05
C ASN A 25 -4.12 0.92 1.17
N PHE A 26 -5.07 1.68 0.63
CA PHE A 26 -4.76 2.92 -0.11
C PHE A 26 -4.04 3.95 0.76
N ALA A 27 -4.56 4.22 1.96
CA ALA A 27 -3.98 5.18 2.90
C ALA A 27 -2.56 4.75 3.30
N ALA A 28 -2.36 3.45 3.54
CA ALA A 28 -1.06 2.85 3.79
C ALA A 28 -0.08 3.08 2.62
N ILE A 29 -0.49 2.79 1.39
CA ILE A 29 0.34 3.01 0.19
C ILE A 29 0.68 4.50 0.02
N LEU A 30 -0.29 5.39 0.22
CA LEU A 30 -0.08 6.83 0.08
C LEU A 30 0.88 7.36 1.16
N GLU A 31 0.69 6.97 2.42
CA GLU A 31 1.59 7.31 3.52
C GLU A 31 3.03 6.85 3.22
N GLN A 32 3.19 5.63 2.69
CA GLN A 32 4.50 5.07 2.35
C GLN A 32 5.16 5.82 1.18
N ILE A 33 4.41 6.20 0.15
CA ILE A 33 4.92 7.01 -0.97
C ILE A 33 5.38 8.39 -0.47
N LEU A 34 4.56 9.04 0.37
CA LEU A 34 4.87 10.35 0.94
C LEU A 34 6.05 10.29 1.93
N SER A 35 6.29 9.14 2.54
CA SER A 35 7.42 8.94 3.47
C SER A 35 8.67 8.37 2.79
N HIS A 36 8.60 8.02 1.50
CA HIS A 36 9.68 7.33 0.80
C HIS A 36 10.92 8.22 0.65
N ARG A 37 12.03 7.79 1.27
CA ARG A 37 13.32 8.52 1.32
C ARG A 37 13.16 9.95 1.82
N PHE A 38 12.35 10.11 2.86
CA PHE A 38 12.30 11.35 3.63
C PHE A 38 13.64 11.56 4.34
N LYS A 39 14.17 12.79 4.30
CA LYS A 39 15.40 13.15 4.98
C LYS A 39 15.19 13.01 6.49
N ALA A 40 15.89 12.06 7.10
CA ALA A 40 16.10 12.07 8.54
C ALA A 40 16.71 13.43 8.92
N CYS A 41 16.35 13.98 10.09
CA CYS A 41 16.85 15.28 10.57
C CYS A 41 18.37 15.39 10.35
N ALA A 42 18.79 16.11 9.30
CA ALA A 42 20.18 16.45 9.10
C ALA A 42 20.55 17.54 10.13
N PRO A 43 21.73 17.46 10.77
CA PRO A 43 22.16 18.37 11.83
C PRO A 43 22.70 19.69 11.25
N ALA A 44 21.90 20.37 10.42
CA ALA A 44 22.29 21.64 9.80
C ALA A 44 21.35 22.77 10.25
N GLY A 45 21.53 23.21 11.50
CA GLY A 45 20.82 24.34 12.12
C GLY A 45 20.73 24.15 13.64
N PRO A 46 20.62 25.24 14.44
CA PRO A 46 20.62 25.11 15.90
C PRO A 46 19.45 24.22 16.30
N VAL A 47 19.82 23.04 16.77
CA VAL A 47 18.92 21.97 17.17
C VAL A 47 18.12 22.52 18.35
N SER A 48 16.81 22.64 18.17
CA SER A 48 15.90 22.73 19.30
C SER A 48 15.99 21.40 20.04
N TRP A 49 16.90 21.33 21.01
CA TRP A 49 17.12 20.23 21.95
C TRP A 49 15.85 19.82 22.71
N PHE A 50 14.75 20.58 22.59
CA PHE A 50 13.48 20.35 23.28
C PHE A 50 12.43 19.56 22.50
N SER A 51 12.69 19.09 21.28
CA SER A 51 11.74 18.22 20.56
C SER A 51 11.93 16.76 20.94
N SER A 52 11.44 16.37 22.11
CA SER A 52 11.55 15.04 22.71
C SER A 52 10.81 13.89 21.99
N ASP A 53 10.37 14.07 20.73
CA ASP A 53 9.66 13.03 19.95
C ASP A 53 9.70 13.24 18.41
N GLY A 54 10.53 14.17 17.91
CA GLY A 54 10.33 14.79 16.59
C GLY A 54 11.05 14.13 15.42
N GLN A 55 10.69 12.90 15.03
CA GLN A 55 11.03 12.41 13.68
C GLN A 55 10.27 13.28 12.65
N ARG A 56 11.00 14.03 11.81
CA ARG A 56 10.39 14.77 10.69
C ARG A 56 9.59 13.79 9.83
N GLY A 57 8.28 13.98 9.79
CA GLY A 57 7.35 13.13 9.05
C GLY A 57 6.88 13.81 7.77
N PHE A 58 6.21 13.05 6.90
CA PHE A 58 5.62 13.63 5.69
C PHE A 58 4.62 14.76 5.99
N TRP A 59 4.02 14.77 7.19
CA TRP A 59 3.17 15.87 7.64
C TRP A 59 3.89 17.21 7.66
N ASP A 60 5.16 17.27 8.09
CA ASP A 60 5.93 18.52 8.11
C ASP A 60 6.13 19.09 6.71
N TYR A 61 6.32 18.21 5.73
CA TYR A 61 6.36 18.59 4.31
C TYR A 61 5.00 19.10 3.83
N ILE A 62 3.93 18.35 4.07
CA ILE A 62 2.57 18.72 3.67
C ILE A 62 2.18 20.07 4.27
N ARG A 63 2.41 20.28 5.58
CA ARG A 63 2.11 21.53 6.26
C ARG A 63 2.73 22.74 5.56
N LEU A 64 3.99 22.63 5.15
CA LEU A 64 4.69 23.72 4.49
C LEU A 64 4.30 23.87 3.01
N ALA A 65 4.28 22.76 2.26
CA ALA A 65 4.09 22.76 0.82
C ALA A 65 2.63 23.03 0.41
N CYS A 66 1.67 22.57 1.21
CA CYS A 66 0.23 22.77 0.97
C CYS A 66 -0.33 24.06 1.58
N SER A 67 0.46 24.84 2.32
CA SER A 67 0.03 26.12 2.91
C SER A 67 -0.51 27.13 1.89
N LYS A 68 -0.08 27.00 0.62
CA LYS A 68 -0.48 27.85 -0.51
C LYS A 68 -1.77 27.39 -1.19
N VAL A 69 -2.31 26.23 -0.84
CA VAL A 69 -3.58 25.73 -1.39
C VAL A 69 -4.71 26.60 -0.82
N PRO A 70 -5.57 27.23 -1.65
CA PRO A 70 -6.67 28.05 -1.14
C PRO A 70 -7.65 27.22 -0.30
N ASN A 71 -8.15 27.79 0.81
CA ASN A 71 -9.10 27.13 1.71
C ASN A 71 -8.65 25.71 2.11
N ASN A 72 -7.39 25.58 2.52
CA ASN A 72 -6.85 24.29 2.92
C ASN A 72 -7.23 23.90 4.35
N CYS A 73 -7.16 22.60 4.65
CA CYS A 73 -7.41 22.06 5.97
C CYS A 73 -6.19 22.01 6.91
N VAL A 74 -5.02 22.53 6.49
CA VAL A 74 -3.75 22.36 7.23
C VAL A 74 -3.82 22.99 8.61
N SER A 75 -4.30 24.23 8.73
CA SER A 75 -4.43 24.92 10.02
C SER A 75 -5.44 24.25 10.93
N SER A 76 -6.54 23.74 10.37
CA SER A 76 -7.58 23.05 11.12
C SER A 76 -7.04 21.78 11.76
N ILE A 77 -6.27 20.99 11.01
CA ILE A 77 -5.63 19.76 11.51
C ILE A 77 -4.51 20.07 12.51
N GLU A 78 -3.75 21.14 12.29
CA GLU A 78 -2.67 21.53 13.19
C GLU A 78 -3.18 21.85 14.61
N ASN A 79 -4.39 22.40 14.70
CA ASN A 79 -5.04 22.82 15.93
C ASN A 79 -5.93 21.75 16.59
N MET A 80 -5.97 20.51 16.09
CA MET A 80 -6.76 19.43 16.69
C MET A 80 -6.15 18.96 18.02
N GLU A 81 -6.87 19.16 19.12
CA GLU A 81 -6.38 18.81 20.48
C GLU A 81 -6.24 17.30 20.70
N ASN A 82 -7.07 16.49 20.02
CA ASN A 82 -7.09 15.03 20.13
C ASN A 82 -6.04 14.33 19.25
N ILE A 83 -5.25 15.07 18.47
CA ILE A 83 -4.27 14.55 17.51
C ILE A 83 -2.94 15.27 17.69
N SER A 84 -2.09 14.73 18.56
CA SER A 84 -0.85 15.41 18.96
C SER A 84 0.36 15.09 18.08
N THR A 85 0.49 13.87 17.55
CA THR A 85 1.70 13.44 16.82
C THR A 85 1.68 13.87 15.36
N ALA A 86 2.85 14.16 14.78
CA ALA A 86 2.97 14.54 13.36
C ALA A 86 2.42 13.44 12.42
N ARG A 87 2.63 12.17 12.77
CA ARG A 87 2.10 11.02 12.02
C ARG A 87 0.57 10.97 12.09
N ALA A 88 -0.01 11.19 13.26
CA ALA A 88 -1.45 11.27 13.46
C ALA A 88 -2.08 12.40 12.65
N LYS A 89 -1.45 13.58 12.65
CA LYS A 89 -1.86 14.73 11.83
C LYS A 89 -1.78 14.43 10.33
N GLY A 90 -0.72 13.76 9.88
CA GLY A 90 -0.57 13.30 8.50
C GLY A 90 -1.70 12.34 8.07
N ARG A 91 -2.09 11.40 8.92
CA ARG A 91 -3.21 10.47 8.67
C ARG A 91 -4.56 11.16 8.66
N ALA A 92 -4.77 12.15 9.55
CA ALA A 92 -5.96 12.98 9.55
C ALA A 92 -6.05 13.79 8.26
N TRP A 93 -4.93 14.35 7.81
CA TRP A 93 -4.86 15.08 6.55
C TRP A 93 -5.22 14.23 5.34
N ILE A 94 -4.76 12.99 5.24
CA ILE A 94 -5.16 12.09 4.16
C ILE A 94 -6.69 11.97 4.09
N ARG A 95 -7.34 11.74 5.24
CA ARG A 95 -8.79 11.62 5.34
C ARG A 95 -9.51 12.89 4.94
N VAL A 96 -9.12 14.03 5.51
CA VAL A 96 -9.76 15.32 5.22
C VAL A 96 -9.58 15.71 3.76
N ALA A 97 -8.39 15.55 3.20
CA ALA A 97 -8.13 15.87 1.78
C ALA A 97 -8.93 14.98 0.80
N LEU A 98 -9.22 13.72 1.18
CA LEU A 98 -10.09 12.83 0.42
C LEU A 98 -11.57 13.22 0.55
N MET A 99 -12.05 13.53 1.77
CA MET A 99 -13.42 14.02 1.99
C MET A 99 -13.68 15.35 1.27
N GLU A 100 -12.69 16.24 1.23
CA GLU A 100 -12.74 17.48 0.44
C GLU A 100 -12.67 17.22 -1.08
N LYS A 101 -12.38 15.99 -1.52
CA LYS A 101 -12.17 15.60 -2.92
C LYS A 101 -11.02 16.33 -3.61
N ARG A 102 -10.02 16.76 -2.82
CA ARG A 102 -8.92 17.65 -3.25
C ARG A 102 -7.52 17.05 -3.14
N MET A 103 -7.42 15.74 -2.88
CA MET A 103 -6.13 15.04 -2.73
C MET A 103 -5.16 15.32 -3.89
N SER A 104 -5.63 15.26 -5.15
CA SER A 104 -4.80 15.53 -6.33
C SER A 104 -4.30 16.98 -6.38
N GLU A 105 -5.16 17.96 -6.03
CA GLU A 105 -4.82 19.38 -5.99
C GLU A 105 -3.73 19.67 -4.95
N TYR A 106 -3.87 19.09 -3.75
CA TYR A 106 -2.87 19.23 -2.69
C TYR A 106 -1.50 18.71 -3.14
N ILE A 107 -1.43 17.46 -3.62
CA ILE A 107 -0.16 16.87 -4.05
C ILE A 107 0.44 17.61 -5.24
N THR A 108 -0.38 18.03 -6.20
CA THR A 108 0.06 18.83 -7.36
C THR A 108 0.67 20.15 -6.92
N THR A 109 0.02 20.85 -5.99
CA THR A 109 0.52 22.13 -5.46
C THR A 109 1.82 21.94 -4.67
N ALA A 110 1.90 20.89 -3.86
CA ALA A 110 3.10 20.57 -3.11
C ALA A 110 4.30 20.29 -4.03
N LEU A 111 4.11 19.51 -5.10
CA LEU A 111 5.15 19.18 -6.07
C LEU A 111 5.62 20.38 -6.91
N ARG A 112 4.78 21.42 -7.08
CA ARG A 112 5.18 22.68 -7.73
C ARG A 112 6.20 23.45 -6.91
N ASP A 113 6.17 23.33 -5.57
CA ASP A 113 7.20 23.93 -4.69
C ASP A 113 8.44 23.05 -4.60
N THR A 114 9.13 22.91 -5.73
CA THR A 114 10.32 22.04 -5.89
C THR A 114 11.42 22.34 -4.87
N ARG A 115 11.56 23.61 -4.46
CA ARG A 115 12.50 24.03 -3.42
C ARG A 115 12.15 23.38 -2.08
N THR A 116 10.88 23.40 -1.69
CA THR A 116 10.41 22.79 -0.46
C THR A 116 10.50 21.27 -0.54
N THR A 117 10.04 20.64 -1.62
CA THR A 117 10.14 19.18 -1.82
C THR A 117 11.59 18.69 -1.70
N ARG A 118 12.56 19.36 -2.36
CA ARG A 118 13.99 19.00 -2.26
C ARG A 118 14.60 19.17 -0.87
N ARG A 119 14.03 20.01 -0.02
CA ARG A 119 14.47 20.15 1.39
C ARG A 119 14.08 18.97 2.25
N PHE A 120 12.97 18.30 1.94
CA PHE A 120 12.43 17.20 2.74
C PHE A 120 12.77 15.81 2.20
N TYR A 121 13.09 15.66 0.92
CA TYR A 121 13.36 14.35 0.31
C TYR A 121 14.81 14.18 -0.15
N ASP A 122 15.35 12.98 -0.01
CA ASP A 122 16.66 12.56 -0.53
C ASP A 122 16.61 12.24 -2.03
N SER A 123 17.78 12.27 -2.67
CA SER A 123 17.92 11.91 -4.08
C SER A 123 17.33 10.53 -4.35
N GLY A 124 16.51 10.42 -5.39
CA GLY A 124 15.82 9.18 -5.75
C GLY A 124 14.53 8.90 -4.97
N ALA A 125 14.05 9.85 -4.16
CA ALA A 125 12.69 9.79 -3.62
C ALA A 125 11.66 9.82 -4.76
N ILE A 126 10.55 9.08 -4.62
CA ILE A 126 9.44 9.06 -5.58
C ILE A 126 8.93 10.48 -5.85
N MET A 127 8.81 11.30 -4.80
CA MET A 127 8.34 12.69 -4.86
C MET A 127 9.27 13.64 -5.65
N LEU A 128 10.48 13.21 -6.01
CA LEU A 128 11.43 13.99 -6.82
C LEU A 128 11.57 13.48 -8.26
N ARG A 129 10.83 12.44 -8.65
CA ARG A 129 10.93 11.80 -9.97
C ARG A 129 9.62 11.88 -10.75
N GLU A 130 9.64 11.41 -12.00
CA GLU A 130 8.49 11.42 -12.92
C GLU A 130 7.30 10.59 -12.39
N GLU A 131 7.56 9.60 -11.53
CA GLU A 131 6.52 8.83 -10.85
C GLU A 131 5.59 9.70 -10.01
N ALA A 132 6.06 10.85 -9.49
CA ALA A 132 5.22 11.80 -8.78
C ALA A 132 4.14 12.43 -9.69
N THR A 133 4.47 12.69 -10.96
CA THR A 133 3.50 13.18 -11.96
C THR A 133 2.45 12.11 -12.25
N VAL A 134 2.88 10.85 -12.44
CA VAL A 134 1.96 9.72 -12.63
C VAL A 134 1.04 9.55 -11.40
N LEU A 135 1.58 9.71 -10.18
CA LEU A 135 0.81 9.71 -8.95
C LEU A 135 -0.29 10.77 -8.97
N THR A 136 0.02 12.03 -9.29
CA THR A 136 -1.00 13.08 -9.35
C THR A 136 -2.12 12.77 -10.33
N GLY A 137 -1.79 12.25 -11.52
CA GLY A 137 -2.78 11.83 -12.51
C GLY A 137 -3.70 10.72 -12.00
N MET A 138 -3.15 9.74 -11.26
CA MET A 138 -3.95 8.68 -10.64
C MET A 138 -4.87 9.23 -9.54
N LEU A 139 -4.42 10.20 -8.76
CA LEU A 139 -5.20 10.77 -7.65
C LEU A 139 -6.41 11.60 -8.12
N ILE A 140 -6.43 12.05 -9.38
CA ILE A 140 -7.57 12.80 -9.94
C ILE A 140 -8.85 11.97 -9.88
N GLY A 141 -8.77 10.66 -10.19
CA GLY A 141 -9.95 9.79 -10.17
C GLY A 141 -10.65 9.69 -8.80
N LEU A 142 -9.92 9.94 -7.71
CA LEU A 142 -10.47 9.87 -6.36
C LEU A 142 -11.50 10.97 -6.07
N SER A 143 -11.55 12.06 -6.85
CA SER A 143 -12.58 13.10 -6.67
C SER A 143 -13.99 12.62 -7.03
N ALA A 144 -14.11 11.51 -7.75
CA ALA A 144 -15.40 10.90 -8.08
C ALA A 144 -16.00 10.07 -6.92
N ILE A 145 -15.20 9.77 -5.90
CA ILE A 145 -15.62 8.93 -4.77
C ILE A 145 -16.08 9.82 -3.63
N ASP A 146 -17.17 9.43 -2.97
CA ASP A 146 -17.58 10.01 -1.70
C ASP A 146 -16.92 9.26 -0.54
N PHE A 147 -16.27 10.01 0.35
CA PHE A 147 -15.65 9.47 1.55
C PHE A 147 -16.33 10.03 2.80
N SER A 148 -16.47 9.19 3.83
CA SER A 148 -17.06 9.55 5.11
C SER A 148 -16.23 8.99 6.25
N PHE A 149 -15.29 9.79 6.77
CA PHE A 149 -14.35 9.36 7.80
C PHE A 149 -14.67 9.97 9.17
N CYS A 150 -14.37 9.21 10.21
CA CYS A 150 -14.45 9.67 11.59
C CYS A 150 -13.05 10.04 12.07
N LEU A 151 -12.80 11.33 12.32
CA LEU A 151 -11.50 11.79 12.85
C LEU A 151 -11.34 11.55 14.37
N LYS A 152 -11.93 10.47 14.89
CA LYS A 152 -11.92 10.08 16.30
C LYS A 152 -11.47 8.64 16.44
N GLY A 153 -10.65 8.35 17.47
CA GLY A 153 -10.27 6.99 17.84
C GLY A 153 -8.83 6.61 17.49
N GLU A 154 -8.49 5.34 17.77
CA GLU A 154 -7.12 4.80 17.71
C GLU A 154 -6.54 4.73 16.28
N VAL A 155 -7.37 4.77 15.24
CA VAL A 155 -6.93 4.71 13.83
C VAL A 155 -5.95 5.84 13.47
N LEU A 156 -6.05 6.96 14.18
CA LEU A 156 -5.18 8.12 14.00
C LEU A 156 -3.96 8.12 14.91
N ASP A 157 -3.82 7.20 15.88
CA ASP A 157 -2.81 7.30 16.95
C ASP A 157 -1.36 7.26 16.46
N GLY A 158 -1.15 6.81 15.22
CA GLY A 158 0.16 6.70 14.57
C GLY A 158 1.03 5.59 15.15
N LYS A 159 0.58 4.84 16.15
CA LYS A 159 1.32 3.74 16.79
C LYS A 159 1.32 2.49 15.92
N THR A 160 0.24 2.24 15.19
CA THR A 160 0.18 1.10 14.27
C THR A 160 1.05 1.37 13.03
N PRO A 161 2.03 0.49 12.73
CA PRO A 161 2.85 0.64 11.53
C PRO A 161 1.98 0.54 10.28
N VAL A 162 2.45 1.16 9.20
CA VAL A 162 1.82 1.05 7.88
C VAL A 162 2.11 -0.36 7.36
N VAL A 163 1.05 -1.17 7.21
CA VAL A 163 1.12 -2.48 6.58
C VAL A 163 0.33 -2.41 5.27
N ILE A 164 1.01 -2.69 4.15
CA ILE A 164 0.38 -2.76 2.83
C ILE A 164 0.09 -4.24 2.55
N ASP A 165 -1.17 -4.57 2.35
CA ASP A 165 -1.56 -5.90 1.88
C ASP A 165 -1.48 -5.95 0.35
N TYR A 166 -0.51 -6.71 -0.16
CA TYR A 166 -0.32 -6.89 -1.59
C TYR A 166 -1.21 -7.99 -2.17
N THR A 167 -1.83 -8.84 -1.33
CA THR A 167 -2.62 -10.00 -1.75
C THR A 167 -3.69 -9.66 -2.79
N PRO A 168 -4.47 -8.56 -2.67
CA PRO A 168 -5.46 -8.19 -3.66
C PRO A 168 -4.87 -7.86 -5.05
N TYR A 169 -3.61 -7.42 -5.09
CA TYR A 169 -2.89 -7.00 -6.31
C TYR A 169 -2.04 -8.11 -6.92
N LEU A 170 -1.79 -9.18 -6.17
CA LEU A 170 -1.03 -10.35 -6.62
C LEU A 170 -1.90 -11.37 -7.38
N LYS A 171 -3.13 -11.01 -7.73
CA LYS A 171 -3.98 -11.82 -8.63
C LYS A 171 -3.36 -11.82 -10.03
N PHE A 172 -2.79 -12.95 -10.42
CA PHE A 172 -2.39 -13.21 -11.81
C PHE A 172 -3.63 -13.11 -12.69
N THR A 173 -3.82 -11.96 -13.34
CA THR A 173 -4.83 -11.76 -14.39
C THR A 173 -4.10 -11.82 -15.71
N GLN A 174 -4.22 -12.96 -16.41
CA GLN A 174 -3.68 -13.09 -17.75
C GLN A 174 -4.61 -12.34 -18.71
N SER A 175 -4.17 -11.19 -19.22
CA SER A 175 -4.87 -10.48 -20.29
C SER A 175 -4.71 -11.24 -21.60
N TYR A 176 -5.68 -12.09 -21.95
CA TYR A 176 -5.82 -12.65 -23.30
C TYR A 176 -7.23 -12.48 -23.88
N ASP A 177 -7.96 -11.46 -23.47
CA ASP A 177 -9.26 -11.10 -24.07
C ASP A 177 -9.13 -10.51 -25.50
N TYR A 178 -7.92 -10.41 -26.07
CA TYR A 178 -7.72 -9.79 -27.39
C TYR A 178 -7.68 -10.75 -28.58
N LEU A 179 -7.82 -12.07 -28.39
CA LEU A 179 -7.71 -13.03 -29.49
C LEU A 179 -8.94 -13.93 -29.69
N THR A 180 -9.95 -13.85 -28.84
CA THR A 180 -11.15 -14.72 -28.94
C THR A 180 -12.32 -14.04 -29.66
N ASP A 181 -12.35 -12.71 -29.69
CA ASP A 181 -13.48 -11.93 -30.22
C ASP A 181 -13.55 -11.88 -31.76
N GLU A 182 -12.48 -12.25 -32.48
CA GLU A 182 -12.48 -12.27 -33.95
C GLU A 182 -13.13 -13.55 -34.52
N GLU A 183 -13.04 -14.70 -33.85
CA GLU A 183 -13.63 -15.96 -34.36
C GLU A 183 -15.13 -16.08 -34.05
N GLU A 184 -15.62 -15.50 -32.95
CA GLU A 184 -17.05 -15.52 -32.62
C GLU A 184 -17.89 -14.57 -33.50
N ARG A 185 -17.28 -13.50 -34.05
CA ARG A 185 -17.95 -12.58 -34.98
C ARG A 185 -18.17 -13.16 -36.37
N HIS A 186 -17.38 -14.15 -36.78
CA HIS A 186 -17.58 -14.84 -38.06
C HIS A 186 -18.62 -15.97 -38.01
N SER A 187 -19.08 -16.35 -36.81
CA SER A 187 -20.05 -17.44 -36.65
C SER A 187 -21.50 -16.97 -36.49
N ALA A 188 -21.75 -15.66 -36.37
CA ALA A 188 -23.07 -15.08 -36.12
C ALA A 188 -23.75 -14.42 -37.33
N GLU A 189 -23.09 -14.34 -38.49
CA GLU A 189 -23.69 -13.83 -39.73
C GLU A 189 -23.96 -14.96 -40.73
N SER A 190 -25.06 -15.68 -40.53
CA SER A 190 -25.72 -16.37 -41.63
C SER A 190 -27.24 -16.35 -41.47
N SER A 191 -27.78 -15.26 -42.03
CA SER A 191 -28.98 -15.15 -42.87
C SER A 191 -30.33 -15.70 -42.38
N THR A 192 -31.20 -14.75 -42.02
CA THR A 192 -32.65 -14.83 -42.25
C THR A 192 -32.96 -14.55 -43.72
N SER A 193 -33.39 -15.55 -44.48
CA SER A 193 -34.18 -15.36 -45.71
C SER A 193 -34.95 -16.63 -46.04
N GLU A 194 -36.28 -16.51 -46.05
CA GLU A 194 -37.22 -17.48 -46.60
C GLU A 194 -37.13 -17.46 -48.15
N ASP A 195 -36.92 -18.60 -48.82
CA ASP A 195 -37.63 -19.00 -50.06
C ASP A 195 -37.29 -20.45 -50.49
N ASN A 196 -38.26 -21.11 -51.13
CA ASN A 196 -38.39 -22.53 -51.51
C ASN A 196 -37.29 -23.14 -52.40
N SER A 197 -36.88 -24.41 -52.13
CA SER A 197 -36.97 -25.60 -53.03
C SER A 197 -36.05 -26.77 -52.59
N PRO A 198 -36.33 -28.03 -52.98
CA PRO A 198 -35.89 -29.23 -52.22
C PRO A 198 -34.71 -30.02 -52.81
N GLU A 199 -34.01 -30.72 -51.89
CA GLU A 199 -33.14 -31.90 -52.05
C GLU A 199 -31.80 -31.79 -52.81
N HIS A 200 -30.69 -31.82 -52.05
CA HIS A 200 -29.58 -32.74 -52.35
C HIS A 200 -28.85 -33.16 -51.05
N PRO A 201 -28.79 -34.46 -50.71
CA PRO A 201 -28.27 -34.95 -49.44
C PRO A 201 -26.79 -35.35 -49.51
N TYR A 202 -25.85 -34.42 -49.27
CA TYR A 202 -24.50 -34.77 -48.80
C TYR A 202 -23.92 -33.61 -47.98
N LEU A 203 -24.18 -33.60 -46.67
CA LEU A 203 -23.35 -32.90 -45.69
C LEU A 203 -22.13 -33.78 -45.42
N PRO A 204 -20.89 -33.32 -45.68
CA PRO A 204 -19.75 -33.82 -44.91
C PRO A 204 -20.04 -33.54 -43.44
N LEU A 205 -20.13 -34.58 -42.63
CA LEU A 205 -19.97 -34.49 -41.19
C LEU A 205 -18.61 -33.81 -40.94
N VAL A 206 -18.58 -32.50 -40.78
CA VAL A 206 -17.52 -31.86 -40.00
C VAL A 206 -17.87 -32.28 -38.58
N THR A 207 -17.17 -33.31 -38.13
CA THR A 207 -17.46 -34.07 -36.94
C THR A 207 -17.37 -33.16 -35.72
N ASP A 208 -18.21 -33.45 -34.73
CA ASP A 208 -18.15 -32.89 -33.37
C ASP A 208 -16.74 -33.03 -32.73
N GLU A 209 -15.84 -33.82 -33.33
CA GLU A 209 -14.44 -34.01 -32.94
C GLU A 209 -13.60 -32.74 -32.96
N ASP A 210 -13.75 -31.83 -33.93
CA ASP A 210 -12.94 -30.59 -33.98
C ASP A 210 -13.30 -29.63 -32.83
N SER A 211 -14.56 -29.66 -32.40
CA SER A 211 -15.09 -28.92 -31.24
C SER A 211 -14.54 -29.48 -29.92
N TRP A 212 -14.53 -30.81 -29.77
CA TRP A 212 -13.97 -31.47 -28.59
C TRP A 212 -12.45 -31.36 -28.51
N TYR A 213 -11.74 -31.49 -29.63
CA TYR A 213 -10.29 -31.33 -29.71
C TYR A 213 -9.85 -29.91 -29.33
N SER A 214 -10.56 -28.91 -29.83
CA SER A 214 -10.33 -27.50 -29.48
C SER A 214 -10.63 -27.21 -28.00
N LYS A 215 -11.72 -27.76 -27.46
CA LYS A 215 -12.06 -27.65 -26.02
C LYS A 215 -11.02 -28.35 -25.14
N TRP A 216 -10.57 -29.53 -25.55
CA TRP A 216 -9.54 -30.30 -24.86
C TRP A 216 -8.20 -29.55 -24.86
N HIS A 217 -7.74 -29.03 -26.00
CA HIS A 217 -6.52 -28.21 -26.06
C HIS A 217 -6.61 -26.96 -25.18
N LYS A 218 -7.77 -26.28 -25.19
CA LYS A 218 -8.02 -25.14 -24.29
C LYS A 218 -7.96 -25.56 -22.81
N MET A 219 -8.49 -26.73 -22.45
CA MET A 219 -8.43 -27.27 -21.09
C MET A 219 -7.00 -27.67 -20.70
N GLU A 220 -6.27 -28.36 -21.58
CA GLU A 220 -4.89 -28.80 -21.38
C GLU A 220 -3.96 -27.59 -21.17
N GLN A 221 -4.13 -26.55 -21.99
CA GLN A 221 -3.36 -25.31 -21.83
C GLN A 221 -3.67 -24.62 -20.50
N LYS A 222 -4.95 -24.57 -20.08
CA LYS A 222 -5.34 -24.06 -18.75
C LYS A 222 -4.71 -24.89 -17.64
N PHE A 223 -4.76 -26.21 -17.73
CA PHE A 223 -4.18 -27.11 -16.73
C PHE A 223 -2.67 -26.91 -16.60
N ARG A 224 -1.95 -26.79 -17.71
CA ARG A 224 -0.50 -26.55 -17.71
C ARG A 224 -0.12 -25.24 -17.02
N ILE A 225 -0.94 -24.20 -17.19
CA ILE A 225 -0.75 -22.90 -16.53
C ILE A 225 -1.02 -23.02 -15.02
N VAL A 226 -2.14 -23.65 -14.64
CA VAL A 226 -2.49 -23.87 -13.22
C VAL A 226 -1.41 -24.70 -12.53
N TYR A 227 -0.85 -25.70 -13.20
CA TYR A 227 0.21 -26.53 -12.67
C TYR A 227 1.50 -25.73 -12.43
N ALA A 228 1.89 -24.87 -13.38
CA ALA A 228 3.04 -23.98 -13.19
C ALA A 228 2.81 -22.96 -12.06
N GLN A 229 1.58 -22.44 -11.94
CA GLN A 229 1.20 -21.51 -10.87
C GLN A 229 1.25 -22.18 -9.49
N LYS A 230 0.75 -23.42 -9.40
CA LYS A 230 0.86 -24.23 -8.18
C LYS A 230 2.31 -24.35 -7.76
N GLY A 231 3.21 -24.73 -8.67
CA GLY A 231 4.64 -24.86 -8.37
C GLY A 231 5.29 -23.55 -7.88
N TYR A 232 4.93 -22.41 -8.48
CA TYR A 232 5.41 -21.11 -8.02
C TYR A 232 4.93 -20.79 -6.59
N LEU A 233 3.65 -21.04 -6.28
CA LEU A 233 3.10 -20.80 -4.95
C LEU A 233 3.71 -21.72 -3.90
N GLU A 234 3.94 -23.00 -4.22
CA GLU A 234 4.63 -23.94 -3.35
C GLU A 234 6.06 -23.47 -3.02
N GLU A 235 6.80 -22.99 -4.03
CA GLU A 235 8.15 -22.46 -3.80
C GLU A 235 8.15 -21.16 -2.99
N LEU A 236 7.15 -20.30 -3.20
CA LEU A 236 6.98 -19.08 -2.41
C LEU A 236 6.68 -19.39 -0.94
N VAL A 237 5.79 -20.37 -0.67
CA VAL A 237 5.50 -20.84 0.68
C VAL A 237 6.78 -21.40 1.32
N ARG A 238 7.52 -22.25 0.60
CA ARG A 238 8.80 -22.81 1.08
C ARG A 238 9.81 -21.72 1.45
N LEU A 239 9.91 -20.67 0.64
CA LEU A 239 10.78 -19.53 0.93
C LEU A 239 10.33 -18.79 2.20
N ARG A 240 9.02 -18.56 2.39
CA ARG A 240 8.48 -17.91 3.58
C ARG A 240 8.69 -18.73 4.84
N GLU A 241 8.51 -20.04 4.77
CA GLU A 241 8.79 -20.96 5.89
C GLU A 241 10.27 -20.94 6.27
N SER A 242 11.18 -20.88 5.29
CA SER A 242 12.62 -20.72 5.54
C SER A 242 12.92 -19.40 6.26
N GLN A 243 12.39 -18.28 5.75
CA GLN A 243 12.58 -16.97 6.37
C GLN A 243 12.03 -16.91 7.80
N LEU A 244 10.86 -17.51 8.03
CA LEU A 244 10.27 -17.61 9.36
C LEU A 244 11.20 -18.37 10.31
N LYS A 245 11.75 -19.51 9.87
CA LYS A 245 12.67 -20.32 10.66
C LYS A 245 13.96 -19.59 11.01
N ASP A 246 14.51 -18.82 10.07
CA ASP A 246 15.71 -18.00 10.30
C ASP A 246 15.43 -16.91 11.34
N LEU A 247 14.31 -16.20 11.19
CA LEU A 247 13.86 -15.18 12.14
C LEU A 247 13.59 -15.75 13.54
N GLU A 248 12.98 -16.92 13.63
CA GLU A 248 12.78 -17.62 14.91
C GLU A 248 14.11 -17.99 15.56
N ALA A 249 15.10 -18.43 14.79
CA ALA A 249 16.43 -18.74 15.31
C ALA A 249 17.15 -17.49 15.81
N GLU A 250 17.05 -16.37 15.09
CA GLU A 250 17.60 -15.10 15.53
C GLU A 250 16.90 -14.58 16.79
N ASN A 251 15.57 -14.68 16.86
CA ASN A 251 14.81 -14.26 18.03
C ASN A 251 15.20 -15.08 19.27
N ARG A 252 15.35 -16.40 19.14
CA ARG A 252 15.88 -17.26 20.22
C ARG A 252 17.29 -16.82 20.65
N ARG A 253 18.17 -16.48 19.72
CA ARG A 253 19.52 -15.98 20.03
C ARG A 253 19.47 -14.66 20.81
N LEU A 254 18.62 -13.73 20.37
CA LEU A 254 18.47 -12.43 21.04
C LEU A 254 17.86 -12.57 22.44
N GLN A 255 16.90 -13.48 22.63
CA GLN A 255 16.35 -13.79 23.95
C GLN A 255 17.42 -14.31 24.91
N LEU A 256 18.26 -15.24 24.47
CA LEU A 256 19.39 -15.74 25.28
C LEU A 256 20.37 -14.61 25.64
N GLN A 257 20.72 -13.74 24.68
CA GLN A 257 21.58 -12.59 24.95
C GLN A 257 20.96 -11.62 25.96
N LEU A 258 19.64 -11.42 25.91
CA LEU A 258 18.93 -10.57 26.86
C LEU A 258 18.94 -11.17 28.27
N GLU A 259 18.74 -12.48 28.40
CA GLU A 259 18.81 -13.20 29.67
C GLU A 259 20.22 -13.17 30.28
N GLU A 260 21.26 -13.39 29.47
CA GLU A 260 22.65 -13.28 29.89
C GLU A 260 23.00 -11.87 30.38
N ALA A 261 22.61 -10.84 29.63
CA ALA A 261 22.81 -9.45 30.01
C ALA A 261 22.07 -9.09 31.30
N ALA A 262 20.83 -9.57 31.47
CA ALA A 262 20.06 -9.37 32.70
C ALA A 262 20.73 -10.03 33.91
N ALA A 263 21.22 -11.26 33.75
CA ALA A 263 21.93 -11.98 34.80
C ALA A 263 23.24 -11.28 35.19
N GLN A 264 24.00 -10.77 34.21
CA GLN A 264 25.22 -10.02 34.43
C GLN A 264 24.95 -8.71 35.19
N ASN A 265 23.97 -7.93 34.73
CA ASN A 265 23.57 -6.69 35.39
C ASN A 265 23.12 -6.94 36.85
N GLN A 266 22.45 -8.06 37.12
CA GLN A 266 22.02 -8.44 38.46
C GLN A 266 23.18 -8.89 39.37
N ARG A 267 24.30 -9.37 38.81
CA ARG A 267 25.54 -9.65 39.55
C ARG A 267 26.27 -8.35 39.87
N GLU A 268 26.47 -7.50 38.88
CA GLU A 268 27.12 -6.19 39.04
C GLU A 268 26.38 -5.34 40.09
N LYS A 269 25.04 -5.35 40.05
CA LYS A 269 24.23 -4.69 41.07
C LYS A 269 24.53 -5.20 42.49
N ARG A 270 24.64 -6.52 42.68
CA ARG A 270 24.96 -7.12 43.98
C ARG A 270 26.37 -6.80 44.45
N GLU A 271 27.33 -6.79 43.54
CA GLU A 271 28.72 -6.39 43.85
C GLU A 271 28.78 -4.93 44.29
N LEU A 272 28.09 -4.03 43.58
CA LEU A 272 27.99 -2.62 43.95
C LEU A 272 27.29 -2.42 45.30
N GLU A 273 26.21 -3.16 45.57
CA GLU A 273 25.53 -3.15 46.88
C GLU A 273 26.49 -3.60 47.99
N GLY A 274 27.33 -4.62 47.75
CA GLY A 274 28.36 -5.06 48.68
C GLY A 274 29.42 -3.99 48.98
N VAL A 275 29.94 -3.35 47.93
CA VAL A 275 30.92 -2.25 48.06
C VAL A 275 30.33 -1.08 48.85
N ILE A 276 29.05 -0.74 48.63
CA ILE A 276 28.37 0.33 49.38
C ILE A 276 28.31 -0.02 50.87
N LEU A 277 28.00 -1.27 51.23
CA LEU A 277 27.96 -1.71 52.62
C LEU A 277 29.35 -1.65 53.29
N GLU A 278 30.40 -2.10 52.61
CA GLU A 278 31.78 -2.01 53.10
C GLU A 278 32.21 -0.55 53.32
N LEU A 279 31.87 0.36 52.40
CA LEU A 279 32.15 1.78 52.54
C LEU A 279 31.38 2.44 53.69
N GLN A 280 30.15 1.98 53.98
CA GLN A 280 29.36 2.45 55.11
C GLN A 280 29.92 2.00 56.46
N GLU A 281 30.55 0.82 56.54
CA GLU A 281 31.18 0.31 57.76
C GLU A 281 32.48 1.05 58.12
N GLN A 282 33.12 1.70 57.14
CA GLN A 282 34.36 2.47 57.32
C GLN A 282 34.14 3.93 57.77
N LEU A 283 32.88 4.39 57.85
CA LEU A 283 32.47 5.73 58.28
C LEU A 283 31.98 5.75 59.72
#